data_AF-A0A2C0EDV2-F1
#
_entry.id   AF-A0A2C0EDV2-F1
#
_cell.length_a   1.000
_cell.length_b   1.000
_cell.length_c   1.000
_cell.angle_alpha   90.00
_cell.angle_beta   90.00
_cell.angle_gamma   90.00
#
_symmetry.space_group_name_H-M   'P 1'
#
loop_
_entity.id
_entity.type
_entity.pdbx_description
1 polymer ?
#
loop_
_entity_poly.entity_id
_entity_poly.type
_entity_poly.pdbx_seq_one_letter_code
_entity_poly.pdbx_strand_id
1 'polypeptide(L)'
;MLKILESETSEEYLVDLDRVKDCVIGICEGKVFVREATKQGYNVAYRGDTVNLAHPKRKTRSGRVGKGVANTLLTSREQAVLTSDDKLRWLTERESWRLQGIPDSYFEKAAAVTSKNQLYKQAGNGVTVDVVYEIAKML
;
A
#
# COMPACT_ATOMS: atom_id res chain seq x y z
N MET A 1 9.59 -1.47 -6.76
CA MET A 1 8.84 -0.72 -5.72
C MET A 1 9.65 0.35 -4.99
N LEU A 2 10.96 0.20 -4.73
CA LEU A 2 11.73 1.16 -3.91
C LEU A 2 11.72 2.63 -4.39
N LYS A 3 11.59 2.88 -5.70
CA LYS A 3 11.47 4.25 -6.24
C LYS A 3 10.10 4.91 -6.00
N ILE A 4 9.09 4.13 -5.63
CA ILE A 4 7.74 4.61 -5.35
C ILE A 4 7.66 5.12 -3.91
N LEU A 5 8.31 4.41 -2.99
CA LEU A 5 8.23 4.68 -1.57
C LEU A 5 8.96 5.98 -1.22
N GLU A 6 8.40 6.73 -0.29
CA GLU A 6 9.06 7.86 0.34
C GLU A 6 10.15 7.37 1.28
N SER A 7 11.27 8.09 1.32
CA SER A 7 12.42 7.77 2.18
C SER A 7 12.08 7.93 3.66
N GLU A 8 11.24 8.93 3.96
CA GLU A 8 10.79 9.25 5.31
C GLU A 8 9.27 9.47 5.30
N THR A 9 8.60 9.01 6.35
CA THR A 9 7.15 9.17 6.50
C THR A 9 6.82 9.48 7.95
N SER A 10 5.80 10.32 8.15
CA SER A 10 5.24 10.63 9.47
C SER A 10 4.77 9.37 10.21
N GLU A 11 4.87 9.38 11.54
CA GLU A 11 4.41 8.27 12.40
C GLU A 11 2.89 8.03 12.29
N GLU A 12 2.12 9.01 11.78
CA GLU A 12 0.67 8.86 11.55
C GLU A 12 0.33 7.71 10.57
N TYR A 13 1.29 7.30 9.75
CA TYR A 13 1.13 6.20 8.80
C TYR A 13 1.47 4.84 9.42
N LEU A 14 2.02 4.79 10.64
CA LEU A 14 2.30 3.52 11.31
C LEU A 14 1.02 2.70 11.47
N VAL A 15 1.13 1.41 11.15
CA VAL A 15 0.04 0.46 11.34
C VAL A 15 -0.02 0.12 12.82
N ASP A 16 -1.18 0.35 13.42
CA ASP A 16 -1.53 -0.19 14.72
C ASP A 16 -1.65 -1.72 14.62
N LEU A 17 -0.63 -2.42 15.14
CA LEU A 17 -0.51 -3.87 15.07
C LEU A 17 -1.64 -4.58 15.84
N ASP A 18 -2.15 -3.99 16.92
CA ASP A 18 -3.26 -4.57 17.68
C ASP A 18 -4.55 -4.63 16.86
N ARG A 19 -4.73 -3.66 15.96
CA ARG A 19 -5.88 -3.63 15.03
C ARG A 19 -5.77 -4.61 13.88
N VAL A 20 -4.56 -5.12 13.59
CA VAL A 20 -4.30 -6.03 12.45
C VAL A 20 -3.74 -7.39 12.86
N LYS A 21 -3.69 -7.70 14.16
CA LYS A 21 -3.15 -8.96 14.72
C LYS A 21 -3.78 -10.25 14.16
N ASP A 22 -5.01 -10.17 13.65
CA ASP A 22 -5.67 -11.30 13.01
C ASP A 22 -5.11 -11.60 11.61
N CYS A 23 -4.49 -10.60 10.97
CA CYS A 23 -3.86 -10.69 9.66
C CYS A 23 -2.33 -10.79 9.75
N VAL A 24 -1.70 -10.03 10.66
CA VAL A 24 -0.25 -9.98 10.84
C VAL A 24 0.14 -10.83 12.03
N ILE A 25 0.90 -11.89 11.78
CA ILE A 25 1.35 -12.85 12.80
C ILE A 25 2.54 -12.28 13.59
N GLY A 26 3.45 -11.58 12.90
CA GLY A 26 4.62 -10.98 13.52
C GLY A 26 5.52 -10.29 12.51
N ILE A 27 6.47 -9.51 13.04
CA ILE A 27 7.50 -8.81 12.26
C ILE A 27 8.85 -9.16 12.90
N CYS A 28 9.81 -9.59 12.09
CA CYS A 28 11.14 -9.97 12.56
C CYS A 28 12.15 -9.89 11.41
N GLU A 29 13.33 -9.30 11.66
CA GLU A 29 14.48 -9.29 10.76
C GLU A 29 14.14 -8.90 9.31
N GLY A 30 13.46 -7.78 9.11
CA GLY A 30 13.10 -7.31 7.77
C GLY A 30 12.00 -8.14 7.07
N LYS A 31 11.23 -8.93 7.82
CA LYS A 31 10.15 -9.78 7.31
C LYS A 31 8.85 -9.55 8.09
N VAL A 32 7.73 -9.59 7.38
CA VAL A 32 6.38 -9.60 7.95
C VAL A 32 5.72 -10.94 7.64
N PHE A 33 5.22 -11.61 8.66
CA PHE A 33 4.47 -12.84 8.52
C PHE A 33 2.98 -12.51 8.47
N VAL A 34 2.34 -12.82 7.35
CA VAL A 34 0.95 -12.47 7.06
C VAL A 34 0.15 -13.75 6.92
N ARG A 35 -0.93 -13.89 7.68
CA ARG A 35 -1.85 -15.03 7.57
C ARG A 35 -2.46 -15.04 6.18
N GLU A 36 -2.37 -16.16 5.48
CA GLU A 36 -2.91 -16.39 4.14
C GLU A 36 -3.27 -17.87 3.97
N ALA A 37 -4.23 -18.18 3.09
CA ALA A 37 -4.72 -19.54 2.85
C ALA A 37 -3.73 -20.40 2.03
N THR A 38 -2.48 -20.47 2.47
CA THR A 38 -1.42 -21.32 1.91
C THR A 38 -1.34 -22.63 2.69
N LYS A 39 -0.62 -23.63 2.17
CA LYS A 39 -0.37 -24.89 2.90
C LYS A 39 0.31 -24.68 4.26
N GLN A 40 1.10 -23.61 4.40
CA GLN A 40 1.79 -23.23 5.64
C GLN A 40 0.91 -22.35 6.55
N GLY A 41 -0.22 -21.83 6.05
CA GLY A 41 -1.12 -20.94 6.78
C GLY A 41 -0.68 -19.47 6.84
N TYR A 42 0.45 -19.14 6.21
CA TYR A 42 0.96 -17.78 6.11
C TYR A 42 1.78 -17.56 4.84
N ASN A 43 2.05 -16.30 4.56
CA ASN A 43 2.96 -15.84 3.53
C ASN A 43 3.89 -14.77 4.14
N VAL A 44 5.07 -14.62 3.58
CA VAL A 44 6.11 -13.71 4.11
C VAL A 44 6.22 -12.53 3.19
N ALA A 45 6.18 -11.31 3.70
CA ALA A 45 6.48 -10.08 2.95
C ALA A 45 7.86 -9.55 3.37
N TYR A 46 8.65 -9.09 2.40
CA TYR A 46 9.95 -8.47 2.63
C TYR A 46 9.87 -6.95 2.40
N ARG A 47 10.96 -6.24 2.66
CA ARG A 47 11.09 -4.82 2.31
C ARG A 47 10.87 -4.62 0.81
N GLY A 48 9.96 -3.72 0.45
CA GLY A 48 9.56 -3.47 -0.93
C GLY A 48 8.42 -4.35 -1.45
N ASP A 49 7.96 -5.34 -0.67
CA ASP A 49 6.67 -5.99 -0.89
C ASP A 49 5.55 -5.16 -0.25
N THR A 50 4.32 -5.36 -0.72
CA THR A 50 3.13 -4.81 -0.07
C THR A 50 2.39 -5.87 0.73
N VAL A 51 1.67 -5.41 1.74
CA VAL A 51 0.73 -6.20 2.51
C VAL A 51 -0.62 -5.51 2.48
N ASN A 52 -1.61 -6.13 1.84
CA ASN A 52 -2.99 -5.67 1.91
C ASN A 52 -3.62 -6.14 3.24
N LEU A 53 -3.95 -5.17 4.08
CA LEU A 53 -4.55 -5.34 5.40
C LEU A 53 -5.97 -4.76 5.48
N ALA A 54 -6.69 -4.70 4.37
CA ALA A 54 -8.06 -4.20 4.43
C ALA A 54 -8.95 -5.07 5.32
N HIS A 55 -9.91 -4.43 5.98
CA HIS A 55 -10.93 -5.08 6.81
C HIS A 55 -10.37 -6.06 7.88
N PRO A 56 -9.40 -5.65 8.70
CA PRO A 56 -8.69 -6.56 9.60
C PRO A 56 -9.58 -7.14 10.72
N LYS A 57 -10.72 -6.50 11.02
CA LYS A 57 -11.71 -6.99 12.00
C LYS A 57 -12.59 -8.15 11.52
N ARG A 58 -12.53 -8.51 10.23
CA ARG A 58 -13.36 -9.61 9.71
C ARG A 58 -12.67 -10.95 10.00
N LYS A 59 -13.28 -11.77 10.86
CA LYS A 59 -12.79 -13.10 11.28
C LYS A 59 -12.39 -14.04 10.13
N THR A 60 -12.93 -13.85 8.93
CA THR A 60 -12.72 -14.71 7.76
C THR A 60 -11.68 -14.19 6.77
N ARG A 61 -11.15 -12.97 6.94
CA ARG A 61 -10.28 -12.36 5.92
C ARG A 61 -8.82 -12.37 6.33
N SER A 62 -8.05 -13.17 5.60
CA SER A 62 -6.58 -13.18 5.64
C SER A 62 -6.00 -11.95 4.94
N GLY A 63 -4.79 -11.54 5.34
CA GLY A 63 -4.04 -10.52 4.61
C GLY A 63 -3.60 -11.06 3.25
N ARG A 64 -3.06 -10.19 2.39
CA ARG A 64 -2.48 -10.61 1.10
C ARG A 64 -1.13 -9.97 0.90
N VAL A 65 -0.15 -10.72 0.42
CA VAL A 65 1.19 -10.22 0.13
C VAL A 65 1.33 -9.97 -1.37
N GLY A 66 1.67 -8.74 -1.75
CA GLY A 66 2.06 -8.38 -3.11
C GLY A 66 3.58 -8.38 -3.27
N LYS A 67 4.11 -9.31 -4.07
CA LYS A 67 5.56 -9.50 -4.27
C LYS A 67 6.13 -8.49 -5.27
N GLY A 68 6.80 -7.46 -4.77
CA GLY A 68 7.32 -6.35 -5.57
C GLY A 68 6.25 -5.50 -6.29
N VAL A 69 4.97 -5.75 -6.00
CA VAL A 69 3.80 -5.11 -6.61
C VAL A 69 2.78 -4.78 -5.52
N ALA A 70 1.96 -3.76 -5.76
CA ALA A 70 0.77 -3.49 -4.97
C ALA A 70 -0.42 -4.27 -5.52
N ASN A 71 -1.33 -4.77 -4.67
CA ASN A 71 -2.67 -5.09 -5.16
C ASN A 71 -3.43 -3.80 -5.49
N THR A 72 -4.59 -3.93 -6.14
CA THR A 72 -5.47 -2.81 -6.52
C THR A 72 -5.61 -1.79 -5.39
N LEU A 73 -5.32 -0.53 -5.71
CA LEU A 73 -5.57 0.58 -4.82
C LEU A 73 -7.08 0.81 -4.73
N LEU A 74 -7.62 0.76 -3.52
CA LEU A 74 -9.00 1.13 -3.25
C LEU A 74 -9.05 2.59 -2.76
N THR A 75 -10.26 3.06 -2.50
CA THR A 75 -10.53 4.44 -2.04
C THR A 75 -10.17 4.68 -0.57
N SER A 76 -9.61 3.67 0.11
CA SER A 76 -9.19 3.66 1.50
C SER A 76 -7.76 3.16 1.68
N ARG A 77 -7.17 3.49 2.84
CA ARG A 77 -5.86 2.97 3.28
C ARG A 77 -5.94 1.49 3.59
N GLU A 78 -5.31 0.68 2.76
CA GLU A 78 -5.34 -0.78 2.87
C GLU A 78 -3.99 -1.46 2.60
N GLN A 79 -3.11 -0.77 1.90
CA GLN A 79 -1.80 -1.29 1.53
C GLN A 79 -0.77 -0.80 2.54
N ALA A 80 0.01 -1.73 3.08
CA ALA A 80 1.09 -1.44 4.00
C ALA A 80 2.42 -1.96 3.49
N VAL A 81 3.52 -1.36 3.94
CA VAL A 81 4.89 -1.70 3.58
C VAL A 81 5.77 -1.74 4.83
N LEU A 82 6.78 -2.60 4.81
CA LEU A 82 7.76 -2.72 5.89
C LEU A 82 8.87 -1.67 5.73
N THR A 83 9.13 -0.92 6.79
CA THR A 83 10.22 0.08 6.85
C THR A 83 11.58 -0.56 7.15
N SER A 84 12.63 0.25 7.10
CA SER A 84 14.00 -0.14 7.49
C SER A 84 14.14 -0.51 8.96
N ASP A 85 13.24 -0.01 9.81
CA ASP A 85 13.27 -0.20 11.26
C ASP A 85 12.29 -1.28 11.71
N ASP A 86 11.90 -2.16 10.78
CA ASP A 86 10.97 -3.27 10.99
C ASP A 86 9.60 -2.82 11.57
N LYS A 87 9.16 -1.63 11.16
CA LYS A 87 7.81 -1.14 11.44
C LYS A 87 6.94 -1.28 10.20
N LEU A 88 5.67 -1.60 10.39
CA LEU A 88 4.70 -1.63 9.30
C LEU A 88 4.00 -0.28 9.20
N ARG A 89 3.92 0.29 8.00
CA ARG A 89 3.21 1.55 7.75
C ARG A 89 2.30 1.45 6.54
N TRP A 90 1.20 2.19 6.55
CA TRP A 90 0.36 2.39 5.37
C TRP A 90 1.14 3.13 4.28
N LEU A 91 0.81 2.85 3.02
CA LEU A 91 1.22 3.70 1.92
C LEU A 91 0.64 5.10 2.09
N THR A 92 1.43 6.13 1.83
CA THR A 92 0.96 7.51 1.82
C THR A 92 0.09 7.78 0.58
N GLU A 93 -0.56 8.94 0.57
CA GLU A 93 -1.30 9.43 -0.59
C GLU A 93 -0.34 9.61 -1.78
N ARG A 94 0.84 10.19 -1.55
CA ARG A 94 1.86 10.39 -2.59
C ARG A 94 2.32 9.07 -3.19
N GLU A 95 2.63 8.09 -2.35
CA GLU A 95 3.05 6.75 -2.81
C GLU A 95 1.94 6.06 -3.61
N SER A 96 0.68 6.25 -3.22
CA SER A 96 -0.48 5.75 -3.95
C SER A 96 -0.63 6.41 -5.33
N TRP A 97 -0.32 7.71 -5.44
CA TRP A 97 -0.29 8.42 -6.72
C TRP A 97 0.87 7.98 -7.61
N ARG A 98 2.06 7.79 -7.04
CA ARG A 98 3.22 7.23 -7.74
C ARG A 98 2.94 5.84 -8.28
N LEU A 99 2.20 5.00 -7.54
CA LEU A 99 1.74 3.69 -8.02
C LEU A 99 0.86 3.77 -9.27
N GLN A 100 0.10 4.86 -9.44
CA GLN A 100 -0.69 5.12 -10.65
C GLN A 100 0.14 5.73 -11.79
N GLY A 101 1.45 5.94 -11.59
CA GLY A 101 2.31 6.61 -12.57
C GLY A 101 2.14 8.12 -12.61
N ILE A 102 1.49 8.72 -11.62
CA ILE A 102 1.25 10.17 -11.59
C ILE A 102 2.49 10.90 -11.05
N PRO A 103 3.02 11.93 -11.75
CA PRO A 103 4.15 12.70 -11.27
C PRO A 103 3.86 13.46 -9.98
N ASP A 104 4.87 13.59 -9.11
CA ASP A 104 4.77 14.32 -7.84
C ASP A 104 4.29 15.77 -8.02
N SER A 105 4.65 16.44 -9.13
CA SER A 105 4.20 17.82 -9.40
C SER A 105 2.68 17.96 -9.54
N TYR A 106 1.99 16.91 -10.00
CA TYR A 106 0.52 16.88 -10.04
C TYR A 106 -0.06 16.58 -8.66
N PHE A 107 0.60 15.70 -7.90
CA PHE A 107 0.23 15.42 -6.53
C PHE A 107 0.29 16.68 -5.65
N GLU A 108 1.36 17.48 -5.73
CA GLU A 108 1.49 18.70 -4.93
C GLU A 108 0.36 19.71 -5.20
N LYS A 109 0.01 19.89 -6.48
CA LYS A 109 -1.09 20.78 -6.87
C LYS A 109 -2.43 20.30 -6.30
N ALA A 110 -2.68 18.99 -6.32
CA ALA A 110 -3.89 18.43 -5.75
C ALA A 110 -3.90 18.54 -4.22
N ALA A 111 -2.79 18.21 -3.56
CA ALA A 111 -2.63 18.27 -2.11
C ALA A 111 -2.79 19.70 -1.56
N ALA A 112 -2.43 20.73 -2.32
CA ALA A 112 -2.63 22.12 -1.92
C ALA A 112 -4.10 22.54 -1.77
N VAL A 113 -5.04 21.80 -2.38
CA VAL A 113 -6.46 22.18 -2.44
C VAL A 113 -7.42 21.08 -1.96
N THR A 114 -6.90 19.94 -1.48
CA THR A 114 -7.72 18.75 -1.23
C THR A 114 -7.22 17.98 -0.01
N SER A 115 -8.13 17.34 0.72
CA SER A 115 -7.78 16.55 1.91
C SER A 115 -7.06 15.24 1.56
N LYS A 116 -6.24 14.73 2.49
CA LYS A 116 -5.61 13.40 2.45
C LYS A 116 -6.56 12.27 2.04
N ASN A 117 -7.76 12.24 2.64
CA ASN A 117 -8.78 11.24 2.32
C ASN A 117 -9.28 11.34 0.87
N GLN A 118 -9.40 12.54 0.33
CA GLN A 118 -9.78 12.73 -1.07
C GLN A 118 -8.63 12.36 -2.02
N LEU A 119 -7.37 12.61 -1.66
CA LEU A 119 -6.22 12.17 -2.46
C LEU A 119 -6.14 10.65 -2.59
N TYR A 120 -6.40 9.89 -1.50
CA TYR A 120 -6.53 8.43 -1.59
C TYR A 120 -7.68 8.01 -2.51
N LYS A 121 -8.84 8.67 -2.41
CA LYS A 121 -9.99 8.40 -3.30
C LYS A 121 -9.63 8.64 -4.77
N GLN A 122 -8.89 9.71 -5.07
CA GLN A 122 -8.43 10.01 -6.42
C GLN A 122 -7.46 8.93 -6.94
N ALA A 123 -6.53 8.47 -6.10
CA ALA A 123 -5.63 7.37 -6.47
C ALA A 123 -6.38 6.05 -6.70
N GLY A 124 -7.38 5.73 -5.88
CA GLY A 124 -8.16 4.49 -6.00
C GLY A 124 -9.18 4.49 -7.15
N ASN A 125 -9.77 5.64 -7.47
CA ASN A 125 -10.72 5.78 -8.58
C ASN A 125 -10.03 6.07 -9.93
N GLY A 126 -8.77 6.50 -9.88
CA GLY A 126 -7.98 6.85 -11.06
C GLY A 126 -7.58 5.62 -11.88
N VAL A 127 -7.18 5.90 -13.11
CA VAL A 127 -6.58 4.93 -14.04
C VAL A 127 -5.06 5.12 -14.06
N THR A 128 -4.32 4.03 -14.23
CA THR A 128 -2.85 4.07 -14.30
C THR A 128 -2.41 4.77 -15.58
N VAL A 129 -1.53 5.77 -15.45
CA VAL A 129 -1.08 6.64 -16.55
C VAL A 129 -0.50 5.82 -17.71
N ASP A 130 0.35 4.85 -17.42
CA ASP A 130 0.99 4.00 -18.43
C ASP A 130 -0.03 3.22 -19.26
N VAL A 131 -1.12 2.73 -18.63
CA VAL A 131 -2.19 2.01 -19.31
C VAL A 131 -2.94 2.93 -20.27
N VAL A 132 -3.30 4.13 -19.81
CA VAL A 132 -3.98 5.13 -20.67
C VAL A 132 -3.09 5.55 -21.84
N TYR A 133 -1.79 5.72 -21.58
CA TYR A 133 -0.82 6.09 -22.61
C TYR A 133 -0.72 5.02 -23.71
N GLU A 134 -0.64 3.74 -23.35
CA GLU A 134 -0.61 2.65 -24.34
C GLU A 134 -1.93 2.52 -25.11
N ILE A 135 -3.08 2.72 -24.47
CA ILE A 135 -4.38 2.76 -25.17
C ILE A 135 -4.41 3.91 -26.19
N ALA A 136 -3.94 5.10 -25.80
CA ALA A 136 -3.95 6.28 -26.65
C ALA A 136 -3.07 6.12 -27.90
N LYS A 137 -1.99 5.33 -27.86
CA LYS A 137 -1.16 5.01 -29.03
C LYS A 137 -1.88 4.14 -30.07
N MET A 138 -2.95 3.45 -29.69
CA MET A 138 -3.72 2.56 -30.57
C MET A 138 -4.90 3.27 -31.25
N LEU A 139 -5.14 4.54 -30.93
CA LEU A 139 -6.17 5.40 -31.54
C LEU A 139 -5.57 6.22 -32.69
#